data_AF-A0A6P1EPU9-F1
#
_entry.id   AF-A0A6P1EPU9-F1
#
_cell.length_a   1.000
_cell.length_b   1.000
_cell.length_c   1.000
_cell.angle_alpha   90.00
_cell.angle_beta   90.00
_cell.angle_gamma   90.00
#
_symmetry.space_group_name_H-M   'P 1'
#
loop_
_entity.id
_entity.type
_entity.pdbx_description
1 polymer ?
#
loop_
_entity_poly.entity_id
_entity_poly.type
_entity_poly.pdbx_seq_one_letter_code
_entity_poly.pdbx_strand_id
1 'polypeptide(L)'
;MQNRLKKLRLEKRLTLADVQVKTDIDFKILENFEKGLENGIPNSLAIWQKLANFLEVPVEYLMGLNDDSKTLTVNDLNPAEEDVYERITDMLCEEYPEDSISWSKIGQLLINSAEE
;
A
#
# COMPACT_ATOMS: atom_id res chain seq x y z
N MET A 1 -9.84 -16.92 3.98
CA MET A 1 -8.87 -15.97 4.57
C MET A 1 -9.66 -14.80 5.15
N GLN A 2 -9.24 -14.26 6.28
CA GLN A 2 -9.87 -13.08 6.88
C GLN A 2 -8.98 -11.87 6.59
N ASN A 3 -9.55 -10.80 6.06
CA ASN A 3 -8.81 -9.55 5.85
C ASN A 3 -8.43 -8.90 7.20
N ARG A 4 -7.51 -7.94 7.16
CA ARG A 4 -6.92 -7.29 8.35
C ARG A 4 -7.53 -5.92 8.67
N LEU A 5 -8.59 -5.49 7.96
CA LEU A 5 -9.20 -4.16 8.11
C LEU A 5 -9.58 -3.86 9.57
N LYS A 6 -10.33 -4.76 10.21
CA LYS A 6 -10.78 -4.57 11.59
C LYS A 6 -9.61 -4.48 12.57
N LYS A 7 -8.60 -5.33 12.39
CA LYS A 7 -7.40 -5.38 13.22
C LYS A 7 -6.67 -4.04 13.16
N LEU A 8 -6.31 -3.59 11.95
CA LEU A 8 -5.53 -2.38 11.73
C LEU A 8 -6.28 -1.11 12.18
N ARG A 9 -7.60 -1.05 11.94
CA ARG A 9 -8.44 0.04 12.41
C ARG A 9 -8.41 0.16 13.94
N LEU A 10 -8.54 -0.95 14.65
CA LEU A 10 -8.52 -0.97 16.12
C LEU A 10 -7.13 -0.64 16.70
N GLU A 11 -6.05 -1.08 16.06
CA GLU A 11 -4.67 -0.73 16.43
C GLU A 11 -4.44 0.78 16.34
N LYS A 12 -4.97 1.43 15.30
CA LYS A 12 -4.97 2.90 15.15
C LYS A 12 -6.05 3.62 15.97
N ARG A 13 -6.81 2.90 16.82
CA ARG A 13 -7.90 3.42 17.69
C ARG A 13 -9.02 4.15 16.93
N LEU A 14 -9.32 3.70 15.71
CA LEU A 14 -10.34 4.28 14.85
C LEU A 14 -11.68 3.52 14.98
N THR A 15 -12.79 4.22 14.83
CA THR A 15 -14.13 3.63 14.60
C THR A 15 -14.40 3.48 13.11
N LEU A 16 -15.42 2.69 12.73
CA LEU A 16 -15.85 2.62 11.32
C LEU A 16 -16.33 3.98 10.80
N ALA A 17 -16.91 4.81 11.66
CA ALA A 17 -17.30 6.17 11.31
C ALA A 17 -16.08 7.06 11.01
N ASP A 18 -15.01 6.93 11.79
CA ASP A 18 -13.76 7.67 11.52
C ASP A 18 -13.17 7.28 10.16
N VAL A 19 -13.16 5.98 9.85
CA VAL A 19 -12.68 5.48 8.55
C VAL A 19 -13.57 6.00 7.43
N GLN A 20 -14.89 5.99 7.58
CA GLN A 20 -15.80 6.56 6.59
C GLN A 20 -15.50 8.04 6.34
N VAL A 21 -15.36 8.85 7.39
CA VAL A 21 -15.10 10.29 7.24
C VAL A 21 -13.76 10.55 6.54
N LYS A 22 -12.73 9.75 6.83
CA LYS A 22 -11.39 9.92 6.25
C LYS A 22 -11.24 9.37 4.85
N THR A 23 -11.98 8.32 4.52
CA THR A 23 -11.84 7.61 3.24
C THR A 23 -13.00 7.85 2.30
N ASP A 24 -14.07 8.52 2.73
CA ASP A 24 -15.30 8.69 1.94
C ASP A 24 -15.85 7.35 1.39
N ILE A 25 -15.65 6.27 2.16
CA ILE A 25 -16.19 4.94 1.85
C ILE A 25 -17.43 4.74 2.72
N ASP A 26 -18.53 4.35 2.10
CA ASP A 26 -19.79 4.12 2.80
C ASP A 26 -19.63 3.15 3.98
N PHE A 27 -20.25 3.49 5.11
CA PHE A 27 -20.18 2.70 6.34
C PHE A 27 -20.54 1.22 6.11
N LYS A 28 -21.57 0.96 5.29
CA LYS A 28 -22.06 -0.39 5.03
C LYS A 28 -21.04 -1.21 4.24
N ILE A 29 -20.33 -0.56 3.31
CA ILE A 29 -19.22 -1.18 2.60
C ILE A 29 -18.12 -1.59 3.59
N LEU A 30 -17.70 -0.68 4.47
CA LEU A 30 -16.68 -0.98 5.49
C LEU A 30 -17.12 -2.12 6.41
N GLU A 31 -18.38 -2.13 6.84
CA GLU A 31 -18.95 -3.20 7.66
C GLU A 31 -18.92 -4.56 6.94
N ASN A 32 -19.29 -4.58 5.66
CA ASN A 32 -19.26 -5.80 4.85
C ASN A 32 -17.82 -6.32 4.69
N PHE A 33 -16.86 -5.44 4.43
CA PHE A 33 -15.44 -5.81 4.35
C PHE A 33 -14.96 -6.44 5.67
N GLU A 34 -15.21 -5.83 6.83
CA GLU A 34 -14.82 -6.43 8.12
C GLU A 34 -15.45 -7.80 8.39
N LYS A 35 -16.60 -8.09 7.77
CA LYS A 35 -17.33 -9.36 7.87
C LYS A 35 -16.92 -10.40 6.84
N GLY A 36 -16.03 -10.08 5.89
CA GLY A 36 -15.67 -10.98 4.79
C GLY A 36 -16.76 -11.07 3.71
N LEU A 37 -17.63 -10.06 3.61
CA LEU A 37 -18.77 -9.98 2.69
C LEU A 37 -18.50 -9.02 1.52
N GLU A 38 -17.23 -8.89 1.11
CA GLU A 38 -16.81 -8.04 -0.01
C GLU A 38 -17.21 -8.58 -1.40
N ASN A 39 -17.58 -9.86 -1.49
CA ASN A 39 -18.05 -10.48 -2.72
C ASN A 39 -19.33 -9.79 -3.22
N GLY A 40 -19.27 -9.20 -4.42
CA GLY A 40 -20.39 -8.48 -5.02
C GLY A 40 -20.42 -6.97 -4.74
N ILE A 41 -19.41 -6.43 -4.04
CA ILE A 41 -19.24 -4.97 -3.93
C ILE A 41 -18.57 -4.44 -5.21
N PRO A 42 -19.21 -3.52 -5.95
CA PRO A 42 -18.61 -2.91 -7.12
C PRO A 42 -17.30 -2.20 -6.78
N ASN A 43 -16.32 -2.28 -7.68
CA ASN A 43 -15.01 -1.60 -7.54
C ASN A 43 -14.25 -1.96 -6.24
N SER A 44 -14.40 -3.19 -5.73
CA SER A 44 -13.78 -3.62 -4.48
C SER A 44 -12.27 -3.44 -4.44
N LEU A 45 -11.56 -3.63 -5.56
CA LEU A 45 -10.11 -3.41 -5.64
C LEU A 45 -9.71 -1.94 -5.41
N ALA A 46 -10.46 -1.00 -5.98
CA ALA A 46 -10.21 0.43 -5.76
C ALA A 46 -10.48 0.83 -4.30
N ILE A 47 -11.50 0.23 -3.69
CA ILE A 47 -11.81 0.41 -2.26
C ILE A 47 -10.68 -0.17 -1.40
N TRP A 48 -10.18 -1.36 -1.72
CA TRP A 48 -9.02 -1.96 -1.05
C TRP A 48 -7.79 -1.06 -1.14
N GLN A 49 -7.49 -0.51 -2.32
CA GLN A 49 -6.38 0.43 -2.49
C GLN A 49 -6.54 1.68 -1.61
N LYS A 50 -7.74 2.26 -1.57
CA LYS A 50 -8.02 3.45 -0.75
C LYS A 50 -7.85 3.18 0.74
N LEU A 51 -8.31 2.01 1.20
CA LEU A 51 -8.15 1.56 2.59
C LEU A 51 -6.68 1.27 2.93
N ALA A 52 -5.95 0.62 2.03
CA ALA A 52 -4.54 0.30 2.19
C ALA A 52 -3.70 1.57 2.31
N ASN A 53 -3.93 2.55 1.44
CA ASN A 53 -3.27 3.86 1.50
C ASN A 53 -3.57 4.58 2.82
N PHE A 54 -4.83 4.57 3.27
CA PHE A 54 -5.23 5.19 4.53
C PHE A 54 -4.62 4.51 5.77
N LEU A 55 -4.48 3.19 5.73
CA LEU A 55 -3.91 2.40 6.81
C LEU A 55 -2.38 2.26 6.73
N GLU A 56 -1.77 2.75 5.65
CA GLU A 56 -0.32 2.74 5.36
C GLU A 56 0.26 1.32 5.30
N VAL A 57 -0.49 0.38 4.74
CA VAL A 57 -0.09 -1.03 4.58
C VAL A 57 -0.23 -1.48 3.12
N PRO A 58 0.47 -2.53 2.67
CA PRO A 58 0.25 -3.09 1.34
C PRO A 58 -1.17 -3.64 1.18
N VAL A 59 -1.70 -3.61 -0.05
CA VAL A 59 -3.07 -4.08 -0.36
C VAL A 59 -3.21 -5.57 -0.05
N GLU A 60 -2.21 -6.36 -0.43
CA GLU A 60 -2.15 -7.81 -0.23
C GLU A 60 -2.14 -8.15 1.26
N TYR A 61 -1.41 -7.37 2.06
CA TYR A 61 -1.42 -7.52 3.51
C TYR A 61 -2.79 -7.15 4.09
N LEU A 62 -3.39 -6.05 3.65
CA LEU A 62 -4.72 -5.68 4.11
C LEU A 62 -5.76 -6.75 3.77
N MET A 63 -5.69 -7.32 2.56
CA MET A 63 -6.60 -8.35 2.06
C MET A 63 -6.39 -9.73 2.71
N GLY A 64 -5.29 -9.95 3.43
CA GLY A 64 -5.02 -11.26 4.04
C GLY A 64 -4.25 -12.23 3.12
N LEU A 65 -3.66 -11.76 2.03
CA LEU A 65 -3.02 -12.59 1.00
C LEU A 65 -1.58 -12.99 1.34
N ASN A 66 -0.85 -12.12 2.05
CA ASN A 66 0.49 -12.38 2.59
C ASN A 66 0.64 -11.79 4.00
N ASP A 67 1.78 -11.98 4.64
CA ASP A 67 2.09 -11.45 5.98
C ASP A 67 2.99 -10.20 5.96
N ASP A 68 3.34 -9.71 4.77
CA ASP A 68 4.25 -8.57 4.59
C ASP A 68 3.57 -7.23 4.88
N SER A 69 3.55 -6.85 6.15
CA SER A 69 2.90 -5.62 6.64
C SER A 69 3.59 -4.31 6.27
N LYS A 70 4.83 -4.35 5.79
CA LYS A 70 5.66 -3.16 5.61
C LYS A 70 5.42 -2.52 4.26
N THR A 71 4.95 -1.28 4.28
CA THR A 71 5.23 -0.33 3.20
C THR A 71 6.66 0.18 3.43
N LEU A 72 7.54 0.09 2.43
CA LEU A 72 8.84 0.76 2.48
C LEU A 72 8.64 2.19 2.00
N THR A 73 9.07 3.15 2.81
CA THR A 73 9.08 4.57 2.49
C THR A 73 10.51 5.11 2.57
N VAL A 74 10.75 6.30 2.02
CA VAL A 74 12.06 6.97 2.14
C VAL A 74 12.45 7.16 3.61
N ASN A 75 11.48 7.31 4.52
CA ASN A 75 11.74 7.45 5.96
C ASN A 75 12.26 6.16 6.63
N ASP A 76 12.13 5.01 5.97
CA ASP A 76 12.65 3.73 6.46
C ASP A 76 14.14 3.53 6.08
N LEU A 77 14.70 4.44 5.27
CA LEU A 77 16.08 4.42 4.83
C LEU A 77 17.00 5.06 5.88
N ASN A 78 18.19 4.49 6.06
CA ASN A 78 19.29 5.15 6.75
C ASN A 78 19.96 6.19 5.81
N PRO A 79 20.81 7.12 6.32
CA PRO A 79 21.38 8.17 5.48
C PRO A 79 22.17 7.69 4.26
N ALA A 80 22.81 6.51 4.33
CA ALA A 80 23.52 5.95 3.18
C ALA A 80 22.55 5.34 2.15
N GLU A 81 21.47 4.71 2.61
CA GLU A 81 20.41 4.18 1.75
C GLU A 81 19.62 5.31 1.06
N GLU A 82 19.36 6.41 1.78
CA GLU A 82 18.70 7.60 1.25
C GLU A 82 19.55 8.27 0.16
N ASP A 83 20.86 8.47 0.38
CA ASP A 83 21.78 9.02 -0.64
C ASP A 83 21.81 8.17 -1.92
N VAL A 84 21.80 6.84 -1.78
CA VAL A 84 21.74 5.93 -2.94
C VAL A 84 20.38 6.03 -3.64
N TYR A 85 19.28 6.07 -2.88
CA TYR A 85 17.93 6.20 -3.43
C TYR A 85 17.78 7.50 -4.23
N GLU A 86 18.16 8.64 -3.65
CA GLU A 86 18.09 9.95 -4.31
C GLU A 86 18.97 9.97 -5.56
N ARG A 87 20.21 9.48 -5.47
CA ARG A 87 21.11 9.44 -6.64
C ARG A 87 20.55 8.60 -7.80
N ILE A 88 19.97 7.45 -7.53
CA ILE A 88 19.35 6.61 -8.57
C ILE A 88 18.12 7.32 -9.14
N THR A 89 17.30 7.93 -8.29
CA THR A 89 16.08 8.64 -8.67
C THR A 89 16.40 9.85 -9.55
N ASP A 90 17.39 10.67 -9.15
CA ASP A 90 17.87 11.82 -9.93
C ASP A 90 18.39 11.40 -11.30
N MET A 91 19.23 10.36 -11.37
CA MET A 91 19.72 9.82 -12.64
C MET A 91 18.58 9.42 -13.57
N LEU A 92 17.53 8.77 -13.04
CA LEU A 92 16.39 8.36 -13.83
C LEU A 92 15.53 9.56 -14.27
N CYS A 93 15.34 10.57 -13.42
CA CYS A 93 14.52 11.75 -13.72
C CYS A 93 15.19 12.71 -14.71
N GLU A 94 16.52 12.87 -14.67
CA GLU A 94 17.25 13.75 -15.58
C GLU A 94 17.33 13.18 -17.01
N GLU A 95 17.55 11.86 -17.13
CA GLU A 95 17.76 11.21 -18.43
C GLU A 95 16.46 10.80 -19.12
N TYR A 96 15.38 10.59 -18.35
CA TYR A 96 14.13 10.04 -18.85
C TYR A 96 12.93 10.89 -18.41
N PRO A 97 12.15 11.47 -19.35
CA PRO A 97 10.95 12.23 -18.98
C PRO A 97 9.94 11.36 -18.25
N GLU A 98 9.08 11.98 -17.43
CA GLU A 98 7.97 11.30 -16.77
C GLU A 98 7.21 10.39 -17.76
N ASP A 99 6.87 9.18 -17.31
CA ASP A 99 6.21 8.09 -18.07
C ASP A 99 7.03 7.38 -19.16
N SER A 100 8.28 7.75 -19.42
CA SER A 100 9.09 7.07 -20.45
C SER A 100 9.70 5.72 -20.01
N ILE A 101 9.77 5.46 -18.70
CA ILE A 101 10.32 4.23 -18.12
C ILE A 101 9.42 3.66 -17.02
N SER A 102 9.45 2.34 -16.85
CA SER A 102 8.69 1.64 -15.81
C SER A 102 9.53 1.43 -14.56
N TRP A 103 9.37 2.31 -13.58
CA TRP A 103 10.07 2.27 -12.30
C TRP A 103 9.87 0.95 -11.55
N SER A 104 8.64 0.42 -11.58
CA SER A 104 8.31 -0.88 -10.97
C SER A 104 9.12 -2.04 -11.58
N LYS A 105 9.31 -2.07 -12.90
CA LYS A 105 10.11 -3.12 -13.55
C LYS A 105 11.60 -3.01 -13.18
N ILE A 106 12.13 -1.78 -13.17
CA ILE A 106 13.53 -1.51 -12.81
C ILE A 106 13.78 -1.92 -11.36
N GLY A 107 12.90 -1.50 -10.44
CA GLY A 107 13.01 -1.89 -9.03
C GLY A 107 13.02 -3.40 -8.81
N GLN A 108 12.14 -4.14 -9.51
CA GLN A 108 12.12 -5.60 -9.41
C GLN A 108 13.42 -6.25 -9.91
N LEU A 109 14.01 -5.73 -11.00
CA LEU A 109 15.27 -6.25 -11.53
C LEU A 109 16.45 -5.97 -10.58
N LEU A 110 16.49 -4.79 -9.95
CA LEU A 110 17.50 -4.45 -8.96
C LEU A 110 17.46 -5.41 -7.76
N ILE A 111 16.27 -5.70 -7.24
CA ILE A 111 16.06 -6.68 -6.16
C ILE A 111 16.60 -8.05 -6.56
N ASN A 112 16.16 -8.56 -7.71
CA ASN A 112 16.56 -9.90 -8.17
C ASN A 112 18.07 -10.00 -8.43
N SER A 113 18.73 -8.92 -8.86
CA SER A 113 20.17 -8.89 -9.13
C SER A 113 21.04 -8.89 -7.87
N ALA A 114 20.48 -8.52 -6.71
CA ALA A 114 21.21 -8.50 -5.44
C ALA A 114 21.23 -9.88 -4.73
N GLU A 115 20.43 -10.84 -5.21
CA GLU A 115 20.29 -12.19 -4.63
C GLU A 115 21.14 -13.26 -5.36
N GLU A 116 21.89 -12.88 -6.42
CA GLU A 116 22.89 -13.71 -7.11
C GLU A 116 24.32 -13.46 -6.60
#